data_AF-G7ZU96-F1
#
_entry.id   AF-G7ZU96-F1
#
_cell.length_a   1.000
_cell.length_b   1.000
_cell.length_c   1.000
_cell.angle_alpha   90.00
_cell.angle_beta   90.00
_cell.angle_gamma   90.00
#
_symmetry.space_group_name_H-M   'P 1'
#
loop_
_entity.id
_entity.type
_entity.pdbx_description
1 polymer ?
#
loop_
_entity_poly.entity_id
_entity_poly.type
_entity_poly.pdbx_seq_one_letter_code
_entity_poly.pdbx_strand_id
1 'polypeptide(L)'
;MPGEFEPQEKVWMIWPERPDNWRDGGKPAQEAFAEVAKAISKFTPMNVVVSQQQYQNCRRQLPADITVYEMSNNDAWVRDCGP
;
A
#
# COMPACT_ATOMS: atom_id res chain seq x y z
N MET A 1 0.90 11.31 19.64
CA MET A 1 0.64 11.65 18.23
C MET A 1 1.32 12.98 17.93
N PRO A 2 2.51 12.97 17.28
CA PRO A 2 3.16 14.18 16.77
C PRO A 2 2.43 14.74 15.53
N GLY A 3 2.81 15.93 15.09
CA GLY A 3 2.30 16.49 13.82
C GLY A 3 2.84 15.72 12.62
N GLU A 4 2.05 15.59 11.55
CA GLU A 4 2.46 14.84 10.34
C GLU A 4 3.64 15.50 9.59
N PHE A 5 3.93 16.77 9.87
CA PHE A 5 5.08 17.51 9.33
C PHE A 5 6.41 17.24 10.06
N GLU A 6 6.38 16.53 11.20
CA GLU A 6 7.59 16.13 11.91
C GLU A 6 8.32 14.99 11.17
N PRO A 7 9.62 14.74 11.44
CA PRO A 7 10.37 13.67 10.78
C PRO A 7 9.68 12.31 10.90
N GLN A 8 9.59 11.59 9.77
CA GLN A 8 8.91 10.30 9.67
C GLN A 8 9.92 9.17 9.44
N GLU A 9 9.79 8.06 10.16
CA GLU A 9 10.67 6.89 9.99
C GLU A 9 10.28 6.06 8.76
N LYS A 10 8.97 5.85 8.55
CA LYS A 10 8.42 5.06 7.44
C LYS A 10 6.94 5.37 7.23
N VAL A 11 6.43 5.03 6.05
CA VAL A 11 5.01 5.15 5.68
C VAL A 11 4.43 3.75 5.41
N TRP A 12 3.12 3.60 5.65
CA TRP A 12 2.36 2.37 5.46
C TRP A 12 1.22 2.57 4.45
N MET A 13 0.86 1.50 3.74
CA MET A 13 -0.26 1.44 2.78
C MET A 13 -0.80 0.02 2.73
N ILE A 14 -2.11 -0.14 2.50
CA ILE A 14 -2.74 -1.44 2.19
C ILE A 14 -2.97 -1.52 0.67
N TRP A 15 -2.76 -2.69 0.08
CA TRP A 15 -2.97 -2.94 -1.35
C TRP A 15 -4.47 -3.14 -1.70
N PRO A 16 -5.03 -2.45 -2.71
CA PRO A 16 -6.44 -2.54 -3.06
C PRO A 16 -6.77 -3.74 -3.97
N GLU A 17 -7.89 -4.42 -3.69
CA GLU A 17 -8.29 -5.60 -4.48
C GLU A 17 -9.79 -5.94 -4.52
N ARG A 18 -10.59 -5.58 -3.51
CA ARG A 18 -11.98 -6.05 -3.42
C ARG A 18 -12.83 -5.55 -4.62
N PRO A 19 -13.48 -6.45 -5.38
CA PRO A 19 -14.10 -6.11 -6.67
C PRO A 19 -15.44 -5.38 -6.56
N ASP A 20 -16.05 -5.39 -5.37
CA ASP A 20 -17.30 -4.69 -5.06
C ASP A 20 -17.10 -3.21 -4.74
N ASN A 21 -15.86 -2.79 -4.43
CA ASN A 21 -15.47 -1.37 -4.30
C ASN A 21 -14.61 -0.91 -5.47
N TRP A 22 -13.65 -1.72 -5.91
CA TRP A 22 -12.69 -1.36 -6.95
C TRP A 22 -13.01 -2.02 -8.28
N ARG A 23 -13.33 -1.20 -9.30
CA ARG A 23 -13.62 -1.69 -10.67
C ARG A 23 -12.51 -2.59 -11.22
N ASP A 24 -12.89 -3.47 -12.13
CA ASP A 24 -11.98 -4.38 -12.85
C ASP A 24 -11.11 -5.24 -11.90
N GLY A 25 -11.67 -5.66 -10.76
CA GLY A 25 -10.92 -6.43 -9.76
C GLY A 25 -9.71 -5.68 -9.20
N GLY A 26 -9.83 -4.35 -9.09
CA GLY A 26 -8.82 -3.49 -8.51
C GLY A 26 -7.68 -3.08 -9.44
N LYS A 27 -7.58 -3.57 -10.68
CA LYS A 27 -6.39 -3.30 -11.54
C LYS A 27 -6.04 -1.82 -11.72
N PRO A 28 -6.99 -0.92 -11.99
CA PRO A 28 -6.69 0.50 -12.09
C PRO A 28 -6.27 1.13 -10.76
N ALA A 29 -6.86 0.68 -9.65
CA ALA A 29 -6.52 1.17 -8.31
C ALA A 29 -5.13 0.70 -7.88
N GLN A 30 -4.77 -0.54 -8.22
CA GLN A 30 -3.45 -1.12 -7.97
C GLN A 30 -2.34 -0.31 -8.64
N GLU A 31 -2.54 0.09 -9.90
CA GLU A 31 -1.60 0.96 -10.62
C GLU A 31 -1.46 2.32 -9.94
N ALA A 32 -2.58 2.96 -9.58
CA ALA A 32 -2.56 4.24 -8.87
C ALA A 32 -1.85 4.15 -7.51
N PHE A 33 -2.13 3.11 -6.72
CA PHE A 33 -1.49 2.90 -5.41
C PHE A 33 0.01 2.60 -5.58
N ALA A 34 0.41 1.87 -6.61
CA ALA A 34 1.81 1.64 -6.92
C ALA A 34 2.54 2.96 -7.24
N GLU A 35 1.93 3.86 -8.00
CA GLU A 35 2.52 5.18 -8.28
C GLU A 35 2.63 6.06 -7.03
N VAL A 36 1.62 6.04 -6.15
CA VAL A 36 1.71 6.75 -4.85
C VAL A 36 2.84 6.17 -3.98
N ALA A 37 2.94 4.85 -3.88
CA ALA A 37 4.00 4.20 -3.10
C ALA A 37 5.40 4.53 -3.64
N LYS A 38 5.59 4.52 -4.97
CA LYS A 38 6.83 4.94 -5.64
C LYS A 38 7.14 6.43 -5.43
N ALA A 39 6.12 7.28 -5.36
CA ALA A 39 6.33 8.70 -5.09
C ALA A 39 6.83 8.92 -3.65
N ILE A 40 6.25 8.22 -2.68
CA ILE A 40 6.64 8.31 -1.26
C ILE A 40 8.04 7.72 -1.03
N SER A 41 8.40 6.60 -1.69
CA SER A 41 9.68 5.92 -1.47
C SER A 41 10.91 6.78 -1.80
N LYS A 42 10.74 7.88 -2.54
CA LYS A 42 11.80 8.87 -2.81
C LYS A 42 12.17 9.70 -1.58
N PHE A 43 11.31 9.77 -0.57
CA PHE A 43 11.46 10.65 0.59
C PHE A 43 11.52 9.87 1.90
N THR A 44 10.71 8.83 2.03
CA THR A 44 10.53 8.09 3.27
C THR A 44 10.40 6.59 2.96
N PRO A 45 11.04 5.69 3.71
CA PRO A 45 10.87 4.25 3.54
C PRO A 45 9.39 3.84 3.46
N MET A 46 9.03 3.13 2.40
CA MET A 46 7.65 2.79 2.09
C MET A 46 7.36 1.32 2.34
N ASN A 47 6.24 1.02 3.00
CA ASN A 47 5.78 -0.33 3.27
C ASN A 47 4.36 -0.53 2.73
N VAL A 48 4.14 -1.67 2.07
CA VAL A 48 2.82 -2.08 1.60
C VAL A 48 2.46 -3.41 2.25
N VAL A 49 1.26 -3.48 2.82
CA VAL A 49 0.69 -4.74 3.31
C VAL A 49 -0.40 -5.22 2.34
N VAL A 50 -0.50 -6.53 2.13
CA VAL A 50 -1.32 -7.11 1.06
C VAL A 50 -1.86 -8.48 1.46
N SER A 51 -3.04 -8.85 0.95
CA SER A 51 -3.58 -10.19 1.18
C SER A 51 -2.67 -11.30 0.65
N GLN A 52 -2.88 -12.51 1.16
CA GLN A 52 -2.24 -13.72 0.64
C GLN A 52 -2.39 -13.85 -0.89
N GLN A 53 -3.60 -13.60 -1.42
CA GLN A 53 -3.90 -13.80 -2.83
C GLN A 53 -3.17 -12.81 -3.74
N GLN A 54 -3.03 -11.55 -3.29
CA GLN A 54 -2.38 -10.50 -4.09
C GLN A 54 -0.87 -10.37 -3.83
N TYR A 55 -0.31 -11.06 -2.84
CA TYR A 55 1.09 -10.89 -2.44
C TYR A 55 2.08 -10.91 -3.61
N GLN A 56 2.04 -11.97 -4.43
CA GLN A 56 2.96 -12.11 -5.57
C GLN A 56 2.72 -11.04 -6.65
N ASN A 57 1.47 -10.62 -6.87
CA ASN A 57 1.16 -9.55 -7.80
C ASN A 57 1.70 -8.19 -7.31
N CYS A 58 1.36 -7.81 -6.08
CA CYS A 58 1.83 -6.59 -5.42
C CYS A 58 3.36 -6.51 -5.42
N ARG A 59 4.04 -7.60 -5.03
CA ARG A 59 5.50 -7.65 -5.01
C ARG A 59 6.13 -7.43 -6.40
N ARG A 60 5.51 -7.93 -7.47
CA ARG A 60 6.00 -7.74 -8.85
C ARG A 60 5.76 -6.32 -9.38
N GLN A 61 4.74 -5.62 -8.89
CA GLN A 61 4.40 -4.26 -9.33
C GLN A 61 5.23 -3.17 -8.62
N LEU A 62 5.69 -3.45 -7.40
CA LEU A 62 6.45 -2.50 -6.59
C LEU A 62 7.96 -2.73 -6.69
N PRO A 63 8.77 -1.66 -6.80
CA PRO A 63 10.23 -1.76 -6.81
C PRO A 63 10.77 -2.34 -5.49
N ALA A 64 11.98 -2.91 -5.54
CA ALA A 64 12.53 -3.75 -4.48
C ALA A 64 12.81 -3.01 -3.15
N ASP A 65 12.94 -1.68 -3.19
CA ASP A 65 13.13 -0.79 -2.03
C ASP A 65 11.86 -0.60 -1.19
N ILE A 66 10.68 -0.88 -1.75
CA ILE A 66 9.40 -0.86 -1.02
C ILE A 66 9.19 -2.22 -0.38
N THR A 67 9.08 -2.29 0.95
CA THR A 67 8.88 -3.57 1.65
C THR A 67 7.43 -4.05 1.52
N VAL A 68 7.22 -5.35 1.28
CA VAL A 68 5.88 -5.94 1.12
C VAL A 68 5.65 -7.05 2.15
N TYR A 69 4.57 -6.94 2.92
CA TYR A 69 4.18 -7.88 3.96
C TYR A 69 2.82 -8.53 3.63
N GLU A 70 2.69 -9.83 3.90
CA GLU A 70 1.38 -10.48 3.87
C GLU A 70 0.58 -10.06 5.12
N MET A 71 -0.62 -9.51 4.92
CA MET A 71 -1.54 -9.10 5.97
C MET A 71 -2.98 -9.09 5.44
N SER A 72 -3.85 -9.88 6.07
CA SER A 72 -5.29 -9.89 5.77
C SER A 72 -5.92 -8.54 6.05
N ASN A 73 -6.81 -8.08 5.16
CA ASN A 73 -7.54 -6.84 5.28
C ASN A 73 -8.90 -6.98 4.58
N ASN A 74 -9.87 -6.12 4.93
CA ASN A 74 -11.18 -6.07 4.27
C ASN A 74 -11.23 -5.03 3.14
N ASP A 75 -10.47 -3.94 3.23
CA ASP A 75 -10.28 -2.92 2.18
C ASP A 75 -9.00 -2.11 2.47
N ALA A 76 -8.61 -1.21 1.56
CA ALA A 76 -7.28 -0.60 1.48
C ALA A 76 -7.11 0.77 2.17
N TRP A 77 -7.75 0.99 3.32
CA TRP A 77 -7.79 2.30 3.99
C TRP A 77 -6.96 2.33 5.28
N VAL A 78 -5.64 2.26 5.15
CA VAL A 78 -4.71 2.20 6.31
C VAL A 78 -4.78 3.45 7.20
N ARG A 79 -5.20 4.60 6.65
CA ARG A 79 -5.34 5.84 7.44
C ARG A 79 -6.38 5.69 8.55
N ASP A 80 -7.42 4.90 8.31
CA ASP A 80 -8.57 4.80 9.20
C ASP A 80 -8.48 3.59 10.14
N CYS A 81 -7.78 2.52 9.72
CA CYS A 81 -7.62 1.29 10.50
C CYS A 81 -6.20 1.03 11.01
N GLY A 82 -5.22 1.85 10.61
CA GLY A 82 -3.85 1.83 11.11
C GLY A 82 -3.74 2.45 12.52
N PRO A 83 -2.61 2.20 13.21
CA PRO A 83 -2.35 2.74 14.54
C PRO A 83 -2.02 4.24 14.55
#